data_AF-A0A1F7ZXP1-F1
#
_entry.id   AF-A0A1F7ZXP1-F1
#
_cell.length_a   1.000
_cell.length_b   1.000
_cell.length_c   1.000
_cell.angle_alpha   90.00
_cell.angle_beta   90.00
_cell.angle_gamma   90.00
#
_symmetry.space_group_name_H-M   'P 1'
#
loop_
_entity.id
_entity.type
_entity.pdbx_description
1 polymer ?
#
loop_
_entity_poly.entity_id
_entity_poly.type
_entity_poly.pdbx_seq_one_letter_code
_entity_poly.pdbx_strand_id
1 'polypeptide(L)'
;MALQKLLDEPKGKTTYYPRQAFLLHVFWEAPNQSAADKVLDALQRCSKATCRDTPCVPTYYFRRSALDASLIHEKPLTVGDHPQLRDALKRMKVGVPKPAIQADLVRRGLNPDLLDMDPATPLPQAMQQTPVILEFTELYLDERSFYEHAGSKEYLAAYGEVIAPGLHNRQTTVRLGYPTAEIRDRILAPMLKEQVEPLQDRCVLWRRPPVKPQSPTLLSMDVPGAAKHAMEILPDSLHQLSTTLVAFPHPLREGRVRVLAILPLLPDRRLFQELANVTLNGIEVHCDKSHLDIVQNDMALVDFRCLHVVQEVKCGYLIHDKAETVDEINDQSGLKSGT
;
A
#
# COMPACT_ATOMS: atom_id res chain seq x y z
N MET A 1 18.62 -19.83 -3.83
CA MET A 1 19.78 -19.40 -4.65
C MET A 1 20.53 -18.33 -3.84
N ALA A 2 21.85 -18.20 -3.95
CA ALA A 2 22.58 -17.18 -3.19
C ALA A 2 22.40 -15.78 -3.81
N LEU A 3 22.20 -14.73 -2.99
CA LEU A 3 21.95 -13.35 -3.42
C LEU A 3 22.98 -12.83 -4.44
N GLN A 4 24.27 -13.09 -4.23
CA GLN A 4 25.34 -12.66 -5.15
C GLN A 4 25.10 -13.15 -6.58
N LYS A 5 24.61 -14.40 -6.74
CA LYS A 5 24.32 -14.97 -8.05
C LYS A 5 23.17 -14.25 -8.76
N LEU A 6 22.16 -13.76 -8.00
CA LEU A 6 21.05 -12.97 -8.56
C LEU A 6 21.52 -11.58 -9.00
N LEU A 7 22.41 -10.96 -8.21
CA LEU A 7 22.99 -9.64 -8.51
C LEU A 7 23.93 -9.67 -9.73
N ASP A 8 24.56 -10.82 -9.98
CA ASP A 8 25.46 -11.02 -11.13
C ASP A 8 24.68 -11.33 -12.44
N GLU A 9 23.36 -11.49 -12.40
CA GLU A 9 22.56 -11.69 -13.61
C GLU A 9 22.57 -10.45 -14.53
N PRO A 10 22.53 -10.63 -15.86
CA PRO A 10 22.47 -9.50 -16.79
C PRO A 10 21.30 -8.57 -16.48
N LYS A 11 21.60 -7.28 -16.29
CA LYS A 11 20.59 -6.23 -16.17
C LYS A 11 19.63 -6.28 -17.37
N GLY A 12 18.34 -6.06 -17.13
CA GLY A 12 17.31 -6.16 -18.17
C GLY A 12 16.58 -7.50 -18.22
N LYS A 13 17.04 -8.52 -17.47
CA LYS A 13 16.30 -9.77 -17.28
C LYS A 13 15.70 -9.80 -15.88
N THR A 14 14.38 -9.92 -15.78
CA THR A 14 13.71 -10.16 -14.50
C THR A 14 13.18 -11.57 -14.46
N THR A 15 13.49 -12.26 -13.38
CA THR A 15 13.02 -13.61 -13.14
C THR A 15 12.20 -13.63 -11.86
N TYR A 16 11.00 -14.17 -11.95
CA TYR A 16 10.07 -14.33 -10.85
C TYR A 16 10.35 -15.63 -10.10
N TYR A 17 10.55 -15.51 -8.79
CA TYR A 17 10.74 -16.62 -7.88
C TYR A 17 9.53 -16.68 -6.93
N PRO A 18 8.48 -17.48 -7.23
CA PRO A 18 7.22 -17.48 -6.46
C PRO A 18 7.39 -17.69 -4.95
N ARG A 19 8.43 -18.43 -4.54
CA ARG A 19 8.74 -18.72 -3.13
C ARG A 19 9.55 -17.64 -2.41
N GLN A 20 9.94 -16.57 -3.12
CA GLN A 20 10.63 -15.41 -2.57
C GLN A 20 9.84 -14.12 -2.73
N ALA A 21 8.79 -14.14 -3.58
CA ALA A 21 7.98 -12.97 -3.82
C ALA A 21 7.13 -12.60 -2.61
N PHE A 22 6.96 -11.30 -2.44
CA PHE A 22 6.16 -10.76 -1.36
C PHE A 22 5.61 -9.38 -1.74
N LEU A 23 4.48 -9.05 -1.14
CA LEU A 23 3.81 -7.77 -1.30
C LEU A 23 3.81 -7.05 0.03
N LEU A 24 4.15 -5.77 0.00
CA LEU A 24 3.97 -4.85 1.11
C LEU A 24 2.79 -3.93 0.79
N HIS A 25 1.82 -3.89 1.70
CA HIS A 25 0.72 -2.95 1.62
C HIS A 25 0.67 -2.11 2.88
N VAL A 26 0.78 -0.79 2.77
CA VAL A 26 0.93 0.11 3.91
C VAL A 26 -0.26 1.03 4.00
N PHE A 27 -0.88 1.08 5.17
CA PHE A 27 -1.87 2.09 5.55
C PHE A 27 -1.17 3.18 6.34
N TRP A 28 -1.35 4.43 5.93
CA TRP A 28 -0.65 5.56 6.49
C TRP A 28 -1.62 6.70 6.75
N GLU A 29 -1.72 7.13 8.00
CA GLU A 29 -2.54 8.29 8.36
C GLU A 29 -1.67 9.55 8.34
N ALA A 30 -1.83 10.37 7.31
CA ALA A 30 -1.24 11.70 7.26
C ALA A 30 -2.06 12.66 8.15
N PRO A 31 -1.43 13.61 8.88
CA PRO A 31 -2.14 14.51 9.77
C PRO A 31 -3.11 15.44 9.06
N ASN A 32 -2.89 15.69 7.77
CA ASN A 32 -3.75 16.54 6.95
C ASN A 32 -3.49 16.33 5.45
N GLN A 33 -4.32 16.98 4.64
CA GLN A 33 -4.22 16.98 3.18
C GLN A 33 -2.85 17.42 2.66
N SER A 34 -2.26 18.49 3.21
CA SER A 34 -0.96 19.00 2.75
C SER A 34 0.18 18.03 3.03
N ALA A 35 0.19 17.38 4.20
CA ALA A 35 1.14 16.33 4.52
C ALA A 35 0.95 15.13 3.59
N ALA A 36 -0.29 14.76 3.28
CA ALA A 36 -0.59 13.69 2.33
C ALA A 36 -0.08 14.01 0.91
N ASP A 37 -0.26 15.25 0.42
CA ASP A 37 0.27 15.68 -0.88
C ASP A 37 1.80 15.61 -0.91
N LYS A 38 2.47 16.09 0.16
CA LYS A 38 3.95 16.00 0.26
C LYS A 38 4.46 14.55 0.20
N VAL A 39 3.79 13.63 0.90
CA VAL A 39 4.14 12.20 0.87
C VAL A 39 3.95 11.64 -0.54
N LEU A 40 2.80 11.91 -1.17
CA LEU A 40 2.53 11.43 -2.54
C LEU A 40 3.50 12.02 -3.57
N ASP A 41 3.87 13.29 -3.46
CA ASP A 41 4.85 13.92 -4.34
C ASP A 41 6.24 13.28 -4.22
N ALA A 42 6.68 12.99 -2.99
CA ALA A 42 7.94 12.28 -2.74
C ALA A 42 7.89 10.84 -3.26
N LEU A 43 6.77 10.13 -3.04
CA LEU A 43 6.57 8.78 -3.57
C LEU A 43 6.47 8.73 -5.10
N GLN A 44 5.97 9.78 -5.75
CA GLN A 44 5.97 9.89 -7.20
C GLN A 44 7.39 10.02 -7.77
N ARG A 45 8.33 10.60 -7.01
CA ARG A 45 9.75 10.58 -7.36
C ARG A 45 10.35 9.18 -7.13
N CYS A 46 9.99 8.51 -6.04
CA CYS A 46 10.38 7.12 -5.79
C CYS A 46 9.91 6.19 -6.91
N SER A 47 8.68 6.37 -7.41
CA SER A 47 8.13 5.51 -8.46
C SER A 47 8.84 5.71 -9.79
N LYS A 48 9.19 6.95 -10.15
CA LYS A 48 10.02 7.23 -11.33
C LYS A 48 11.42 6.61 -11.21
N ALA A 49 12.01 6.63 -10.01
CA ALA A 49 13.29 5.99 -9.76
C ALA A 49 13.22 4.45 -9.81
N THR A 50 12.06 3.88 -9.50
CA THR A 50 11.80 2.43 -9.45
C THR A 50 11.39 1.87 -10.80
N CYS A 51 10.63 2.63 -11.59
CA CYS A 51 10.25 2.33 -12.96
C CYS A 51 11.48 2.50 -13.88
N ARG A 52 12.37 1.49 -13.84
CA ARG A 52 13.61 1.43 -14.62
C ARG A 52 13.41 0.53 -15.83
N ASP A 53 14.48 0.21 -16.56
CA ASP A 53 14.39 -0.70 -17.70
C ASP A 53 13.98 -2.14 -17.36
N THR A 54 14.04 -2.52 -16.09
CA THR A 54 13.85 -3.89 -15.62
C THR A 54 12.72 -3.90 -14.58
N PRO A 55 11.66 -4.72 -14.74
CA PRO A 55 10.48 -4.72 -13.87
C PRO A 55 10.73 -5.40 -12.52
N CYS A 56 11.74 -4.98 -11.77
CA CYS A 56 12.09 -5.55 -10.48
C CYS A 56 10.94 -5.38 -9.46
N VAL A 57 10.22 -4.27 -9.56
CA VAL A 57 8.99 -4.02 -8.82
C VAL A 57 7.85 -3.83 -9.84
N PRO A 58 7.12 -4.90 -10.20
CA PRO A 58 6.10 -4.83 -11.25
C PRO A 58 4.89 -3.99 -10.85
N THR A 59 4.61 -3.83 -9.55
CA THR A 59 3.52 -2.99 -9.04
C THR A 59 4.07 -2.07 -7.98
N TYR A 60 3.86 -0.76 -8.15
CA TYR A 60 4.36 0.26 -7.24
C TYR A 60 3.42 1.46 -7.23
N TYR A 61 2.41 1.43 -6.37
CA TYR A 61 1.24 2.30 -6.46
C TYR A 61 0.83 2.90 -5.12
N PHE A 62 0.39 4.17 -5.17
CA PHE A 62 0.08 4.96 -3.99
C PHE A 62 -1.17 5.79 -4.19
N ARG A 63 -2.01 5.88 -3.15
CA ARG A 63 -3.27 6.62 -3.23
C ARG A 63 -3.74 7.21 -1.91
N ARG A 64 -4.69 8.13 -2.03
CA ARG A 64 -5.65 8.43 -0.98
C ARG A 64 -6.75 7.39 -1.05
N SER A 65 -7.09 6.79 0.08
CA SER A 65 -8.15 5.80 0.14
C SER A 65 -9.49 6.47 0.40
N ALA A 66 -10.40 6.46 -0.57
CA ALA A 66 -11.77 6.92 -0.35
C ALA A 66 -12.56 5.96 0.53
N LEU A 67 -12.27 4.66 0.45
CA LEU A 67 -12.89 3.66 1.32
C LEU A 67 -12.57 3.95 2.79
N ASP A 68 -11.38 4.48 3.06
CA ASP A 68 -10.88 4.82 4.39
C ASP A 68 -11.14 6.24 4.90
N ALA A 69 -11.98 7.00 4.19
CA ALA A 69 -12.41 8.31 4.66
C ALA A 69 -13.09 8.25 6.04
N SER A 70 -13.78 7.16 6.38
CA SER A 70 -14.43 7.03 7.70
C SER A 70 -13.48 6.63 8.84
N LEU A 71 -12.23 6.24 8.55
CA LEU A 71 -11.21 5.96 9.57
C LEU A 71 -10.51 7.21 10.09
N ILE A 72 -10.79 8.33 9.45
CA ILE A 72 -10.24 9.62 9.80
C ILE A 72 -10.82 10.02 11.16
N HIS A 73 -9.94 10.16 12.16
CA HIS A 73 -10.31 10.73 13.45
C HIS A 73 -10.95 12.11 13.27
N GLU A 74 -11.86 12.50 14.17
CA GLU A 74 -12.41 13.85 14.16
C GLU A 74 -11.30 14.89 14.13
N LYS A 75 -11.57 15.99 13.42
CA LYS A 75 -10.69 17.16 13.33
C LYS A 75 -10.20 17.50 14.75
N PRO A 76 -8.89 17.47 15.04
CA PRO A 76 -8.40 17.73 16.38
C PRO A 76 -8.75 19.18 16.76
N LEU A 77 -9.48 19.38 17.86
CA LEU A 77 -9.92 20.70 18.30
C LEU A 77 -9.05 21.24 19.43
N THR A 78 -8.57 20.36 20.30
CA THR A 78 -7.76 20.69 21.48
C THR A 78 -6.38 20.06 21.44
N VAL A 79 -5.45 20.56 22.27
CA VAL A 79 -4.08 20.04 22.41
C VAL A 79 -4.09 18.53 22.68
N GLY A 80 -5.00 18.06 23.53
CA GLY A 80 -5.17 16.64 23.87
C GLY A 80 -5.70 15.77 22.74
N ASP A 81 -6.40 16.36 21.76
CA ASP A 81 -6.97 15.63 20.61
C ASP A 81 -5.94 15.40 19.51
N HIS A 82 -4.94 16.28 19.37
CA HIS A 82 -3.95 16.17 18.30
C HIS A 82 -3.08 14.92 18.50
N PRO A 83 -3.07 13.94 17.58
CA PRO A 83 -2.44 12.63 17.80
C PRO A 83 -0.97 12.73 18.24
N GLN A 84 -0.19 13.58 17.56
CA GLN A 84 1.25 13.73 17.85
C GLN A 84 1.53 14.46 19.18
N LEU A 85 0.64 15.37 19.62
CA LEU A 85 0.80 16.06 20.91
C LEU A 85 0.33 15.13 22.05
N ARG A 86 -0.76 14.40 21.84
CA ARG A 86 -1.23 13.37 22.78
C ARG A 86 -0.16 12.32 23.06
N ASP A 87 0.51 11.83 22.01
CA ASP A 87 1.62 10.89 22.16
C ASP A 87 2.82 11.50 22.90
N ALA A 88 3.14 12.77 22.63
CA ALA A 88 4.17 13.51 23.35
C ALA A 88 3.84 13.67 24.84
N LEU A 89 2.62 14.06 25.18
CA LEU A 89 2.13 14.16 26.55
C LEU A 89 2.15 12.79 27.27
N LYS A 90 1.77 11.70 26.57
CA LYS A 90 1.86 10.34 27.10
C LYS A 90 3.31 9.94 27.39
N ARG A 91 4.25 10.24 26.48
CA ARG A 91 5.68 9.99 26.66
C ARG A 91 6.25 10.75 27.87
N MET A 92 5.80 11.98 28.09
CA MET A 92 6.17 12.78 29.25
C MET A 92 5.71 12.12 30.56
N LYS A 93 4.46 11.60 30.58
CA LYS A 93 3.90 10.89 31.74
C LYS A 93 4.65 9.59 32.10
N VAL A 94 5.24 8.90 31.12
CA VAL A 94 6.04 7.68 31.34
C VAL A 94 7.53 7.97 31.57
N GLY A 95 7.91 9.23 31.82
CA GLY A 95 9.26 9.61 32.24
C GLY A 95 10.25 9.91 31.12
N VAL A 96 9.81 10.06 29.86
CA VAL A 96 10.70 10.53 28.78
C VAL A 96 11.08 11.99 29.05
N PRO A 97 12.38 12.37 29.01
CA PRO A 97 12.81 13.74 29.30
C PRO A 97 12.15 14.78 28.38
N LYS A 98 11.61 15.85 28.98
CA LYS A 98 10.93 16.95 28.24
C LYS A 98 11.78 17.52 27.10
N PRO A 99 13.10 17.81 27.25
CA PRO A 99 13.91 18.31 26.13
C PRO A 99 13.94 17.38 24.91
N ALA A 100 13.92 16.06 25.13
CA ALA A 100 13.91 15.08 24.04
C ALA A 100 12.54 15.08 23.31
N ILE A 101 11.45 15.28 24.03
CA ILE A 101 10.11 15.40 23.46
C ILE A 101 9.98 16.71 22.68
N GLN A 102 10.47 17.82 23.23
CA GLN A 102 10.47 19.11 22.55
C GLN A 102 11.26 19.05 21.23
N ALA A 103 12.45 18.44 21.23
CA ALA A 103 13.23 18.24 20.00
C ALA A 103 12.49 17.39 18.94
N ASP A 104 11.75 16.36 19.37
CA ASP A 104 10.91 15.56 18.48
C ASP A 104 9.74 16.36 17.89
N LEU A 105 9.07 17.20 18.69
CA LEU A 105 8.01 18.09 18.21
C LEU A 105 8.54 19.10 17.19
N VAL A 106 9.70 19.73 17.45
CA VAL A 106 10.35 20.63 16.48
C VAL A 106 10.63 19.91 15.17
N ARG A 107 11.18 18.68 15.22
CA ARG A 107 11.41 17.86 14.03
C ARG A 107 10.13 17.54 13.27
N ARG A 108 9.00 17.40 13.96
CA ARG A 108 7.67 17.20 13.37
C ARG A 108 7.02 18.49 12.86
N GLY A 109 7.67 19.64 13.05
CA GLY A 109 7.14 20.95 12.69
C GLY A 109 6.06 21.47 13.65
N LEU A 110 6.02 20.97 14.88
CA LEU A 110 5.05 21.35 15.91
C LEU A 110 5.69 22.30 16.94
N ASN A 111 4.90 23.22 17.47
CA ASN A 111 5.33 24.12 18.54
C ASN A 111 5.47 23.34 19.87
N PRO A 112 6.67 23.24 20.47
CA PRO A 112 6.87 22.53 21.73
C PRO A 112 6.19 23.18 22.94
N ASP A 113 5.90 24.48 22.88
CA ASP A 113 5.24 25.21 23.98
C ASP A 113 3.80 24.70 24.22
N LEU A 114 3.22 24.00 23.24
CA LEU A 114 1.91 23.35 23.38
C LEU A 114 1.92 22.23 24.44
N LEU A 115 3.09 21.70 24.82
CA LEU A 115 3.20 20.69 25.87
C LEU A 115 2.89 21.24 27.28
N ASP A 116 3.03 22.55 27.47
CA ASP A 116 2.80 23.22 28.74
C ASP A 116 1.37 23.77 28.88
N MET A 117 0.57 23.66 27.82
CA MET A 117 -0.83 24.05 27.82
C MET A 117 -1.71 22.96 28.43
N ASP A 118 -2.86 23.36 28.97
CA ASP A 118 -3.88 22.40 29.39
C ASP A 118 -4.35 21.58 28.17
N PRO A 119 -4.47 20.24 28.25
CA PRO A 119 -4.95 19.42 27.14
C PRO A 119 -6.29 19.87 26.54
N ALA A 120 -7.16 20.52 27.30
CA ALA A 120 -8.43 21.08 26.82
C ALA A 120 -8.28 22.41 26.07
N THR A 121 -7.07 22.99 26.01
CA THR A 121 -6.79 24.24 25.30
C THR A 121 -7.07 24.08 23.81
N PRO A 122 -7.83 24.99 23.18
CA PRO A 122 -8.05 24.96 21.73
C PRO A 122 -6.74 25.04 20.93
N LEU A 123 -6.63 24.24 19.89
CA LEU A 123 -5.50 24.30 18.95
C LEU A 123 -5.60 25.53 18.05
N PRO A 124 -4.45 26.03 17.54
CA PRO A 124 -4.44 26.97 16.42
C PRO A 124 -5.21 26.41 15.22
N GLN A 125 -5.99 27.25 14.53
CA GLN A 125 -6.84 26.82 13.41
C GLN A 125 -6.08 26.04 12.32
N ALA A 126 -4.83 26.41 12.04
CA ALA A 126 -3.97 25.74 11.07
C ALA A 126 -3.66 24.27 11.44
N MET A 127 -3.76 23.89 12.71
CA MET A 127 -3.52 22.53 13.22
C MET A 127 -4.81 21.73 13.38
N GLN A 128 -5.97 22.38 13.27
CA GLN A 128 -7.26 21.71 13.28
C GLN A 128 -7.59 21.25 11.84
N GLN A 129 -6.80 20.34 11.29
CA GLN A 129 -7.05 19.80 9.95
C GLN A 129 -7.44 18.33 10.05
N THR A 130 -8.31 17.92 9.15
CA THR A 130 -8.79 16.55 9.06
C THR A 130 -7.67 15.64 8.52
N PRO A 131 -7.30 14.56 9.24
CA PRO A 131 -6.33 13.58 8.75
C PRO A 131 -6.75 12.92 7.44
N VAL A 132 -5.83 12.25 6.75
CA VAL A 132 -6.10 11.55 5.49
C VAL A 132 -5.44 10.17 5.53
N ILE A 133 -6.15 9.14 5.09
CA ILE A 133 -5.59 7.79 4.92
C ILE A 133 -4.98 7.66 3.52
N LEU A 134 -3.71 7.33 3.49
CA LEU A 134 -2.96 6.92 2.32
C LEU A 134 -2.76 5.41 2.34
N GLU A 135 -2.75 4.81 1.15
CA GLU A 135 -2.42 3.41 0.95
C GLU A 135 -1.34 3.24 -0.10
N PHE A 136 -0.42 2.33 0.18
CA PHE A 136 0.77 2.09 -0.63
C PHE A 136 0.90 0.60 -0.91
N THR A 137 1.17 0.22 -2.17
CA THR A 137 1.31 -1.18 -2.57
C THR A 137 2.59 -1.36 -3.38
N GLU A 138 3.43 -2.27 -2.93
CA GLU A 138 4.69 -2.61 -3.56
C GLU A 138 4.80 -4.13 -3.66
N LEU A 139 5.07 -4.63 -4.87
CA LEU A 139 5.25 -6.06 -5.12
C LEU A 139 6.69 -6.33 -5.51
N TYR A 140 7.35 -7.23 -4.77
CA TYR A 140 8.71 -7.65 -5.01
C TYR A 140 8.70 -9.09 -5.53
N LEU A 141 9.40 -9.33 -6.65
CA LEU A 141 9.42 -10.65 -7.31
C LEU A 141 10.42 -11.61 -6.68
N ASP A 142 11.45 -11.08 -6.02
CA ASP A 142 12.47 -11.81 -5.27
C ASP A 142 13.24 -10.87 -4.31
N GLU A 143 14.25 -11.40 -3.63
CA GLU A 143 15.10 -10.65 -2.73
C GLU A 143 15.93 -9.55 -3.43
N ARG A 144 16.42 -9.82 -4.66
CA ARG A 144 17.17 -8.84 -5.44
C ARG A 144 16.29 -7.65 -5.77
N SER A 145 15.04 -7.86 -6.18
CA SER A 145 14.08 -6.80 -6.47
C SER A 145 13.97 -5.80 -5.32
N PHE A 146 13.94 -6.31 -4.09
CA PHE A 146 13.90 -5.47 -2.90
C PHE A 146 15.19 -4.67 -2.71
N TYR A 147 16.36 -5.31 -2.79
CA TYR A 147 17.65 -4.63 -2.62
C TYR A 147 17.95 -3.61 -3.72
N GLU A 148 17.60 -3.91 -4.97
CA GLU A 148 17.79 -2.97 -6.09
C GLU A 148 16.88 -1.74 -5.96
N HIS A 149 15.66 -1.95 -5.47
CA HIS A 149 14.73 -0.88 -5.17
C HIS A 149 15.21 -0.05 -3.96
N ALA A 150 15.43 -0.68 -2.81
CA ALA A 150 15.80 -0.01 -1.56
C ALA A 150 17.20 0.60 -1.60
N GLY A 151 18.12 0.05 -2.41
CA GLY A 151 19.49 0.54 -2.58
C GLY A 151 19.63 1.65 -3.63
N SER A 152 18.56 2.02 -4.33
CA SER A 152 18.58 3.10 -5.32
C SER A 152 18.86 4.45 -4.67
N LYS A 153 19.88 5.17 -5.13
CA LYS A 153 20.23 6.50 -4.60
C LYS A 153 19.08 7.50 -4.76
N GLU A 154 18.42 7.48 -5.91
CA GLU A 154 17.28 8.34 -6.21
C GLU A 154 16.07 8.00 -5.32
N TYR A 155 15.87 6.70 -5.06
CA TYR A 155 14.86 6.24 -4.11
C TYR A 155 15.17 6.74 -2.70
N LEU A 156 16.38 6.49 -2.18
CA LEU A 156 16.76 6.86 -0.82
C LEU A 156 16.65 8.37 -0.55
N ALA A 157 16.98 9.19 -1.55
CA ALA A 157 16.83 10.65 -1.45
C ALA A 157 15.36 11.06 -1.25
N ALA A 158 14.45 10.51 -2.06
CA ALA A 158 13.03 10.82 -1.96
C ALA A 158 12.36 10.14 -0.75
N TYR A 159 12.76 8.92 -0.41
CA TYR A 159 12.26 8.18 0.74
C TYR A 159 12.60 8.88 2.07
N GLY A 160 13.76 9.55 2.15
CA GLY A 160 14.11 10.41 3.29
C GLY A 160 13.08 11.50 3.58
N GLU A 161 12.41 12.02 2.55
CA GLU A 161 11.30 12.97 2.70
C GLU A 161 10.00 12.27 3.12
N VAL A 162 9.72 11.07 2.61
CA VAL A 162 8.53 10.27 2.98
C VAL A 162 8.53 9.97 4.48
N ILE A 163 9.67 9.57 5.03
CA ILE A 163 9.82 9.25 6.46
C ILE A 163 10.03 10.47 7.35
N ALA A 164 9.92 11.69 6.80
CA ALA A 164 10.10 12.90 7.57
C ALA A 164 9.16 12.92 8.79
N PRO A 165 9.67 13.18 10.00
CA PRO A 165 8.83 13.29 11.18
C PRO A 165 7.75 14.34 10.94
N GLY A 166 6.49 14.02 11.29
CA GLY A 166 5.37 14.95 11.17
C GLY A 166 4.51 14.74 9.92
N LEU A 167 4.95 13.94 8.93
CA LEU A 167 4.10 13.58 7.78
C LEU A 167 3.14 12.41 8.06
N HIS A 168 3.20 11.83 9.26
CA HIS A 168 2.34 10.72 9.66
C HIS A 168 2.00 10.77 11.14
N ASN A 169 0.76 10.38 11.45
CA ASN A 169 0.30 10.10 12.81
C ASN A 169 0.53 8.64 13.17
N ARG A 170 0.20 7.73 12.25
CA ARG A 170 0.37 6.28 12.39
C ARG A 170 0.60 5.64 11.03
N GLN A 171 1.25 4.49 11.04
CA GLN A 171 1.39 3.62 9.88
C GLN A 171 1.22 2.16 10.30
N THR A 172 0.71 1.34 9.38
CA THR A 172 0.64 -0.11 9.54
C THR A 172 0.97 -0.76 8.22
N THR A 173 1.96 -1.66 8.23
CA THR A 173 2.39 -2.39 7.04
C THR A 173 1.89 -3.83 7.13
N VAL A 174 1.12 -4.26 6.15
CA VAL A 174 0.76 -5.66 5.93
C VAL A 174 1.76 -6.26 4.96
N ARG A 175 2.26 -7.45 5.29
CA ARG A 175 3.05 -8.27 4.37
C ARG A 175 2.33 -9.55 4.02
N LEU A 176 2.31 -9.85 2.72
CA LEU A 176 1.88 -11.13 2.15
C LEU A 176 3.05 -11.79 1.41
N GLY A 177 3.10 -13.11 1.39
CA GLY A 177 4.16 -13.87 0.70
C GLY A 177 5.38 -14.18 1.57
N TYR A 178 6.49 -14.48 0.91
CA TYR A 178 7.59 -15.22 1.52
C TYR A 178 8.94 -14.54 1.25
N PRO A 179 9.21 -13.35 1.83
CA PRO A 179 10.55 -12.79 1.76
C PRO A 179 11.55 -13.77 2.38
N THR A 180 12.82 -13.68 1.95
CA THR A 180 13.91 -14.44 2.57
C THR A 180 14.04 -14.13 4.06
N ALA A 181 14.60 -15.06 4.83
CA ALA A 181 14.89 -14.83 6.25
C ALA A 181 15.79 -13.61 6.46
N GLU A 182 16.72 -13.37 5.53
CA GLU A 182 17.60 -12.19 5.56
C GLU A 182 16.80 -10.87 5.48
N ILE A 183 15.93 -10.70 4.48
CA ILE A 183 15.06 -9.52 4.37
C ILE A 183 14.17 -9.39 5.60
N ARG A 184 13.52 -10.49 6.01
CA ARG A 184 12.56 -10.48 7.12
C ARG A 184 13.23 -10.04 8.42
N ASP A 185 14.33 -10.69 8.80
CA ASP A 185 14.91 -10.57 10.13
C ASP A 185 15.77 -9.30 10.27
N ARG A 186 16.37 -8.83 9.17
CA ARG A 186 17.24 -7.64 9.19
C ARG A 186 16.53 -6.34 8.85
N ILE A 187 15.45 -6.41 8.06
CA ILE A 187 14.83 -5.21 7.48
C ILE A 187 13.37 -5.13 7.91
N LEU A 188 12.52 -6.05 7.47
CA LEU A 188 11.07 -5.87 7.58
C LEU A 188 10.57 -5.91 9.02
N ALA A 189 10.95 -6.93 9.80
CA ALA A 189 10.55 -7.06 11.19
C ALA A 189 11.05 -5.89 12.08
N PRO A 190 12.35 -5.52 12.08
CA PRO A 190 12.83 -4.45 12.95
C PRO A 190 12.41 -3.05 12.48
N MET A 191 12.35 -2.79 11.17
CA MET A 191 12.12 -1.43 10.65
C MET A 191 10.64 -1.13 10.42
N LEU A 192 9.89 -2.05 9.80
CA LEU A 192 8.50 -1.78 9.40
C LEU A 192 7.48 -2.26 10.42
N LYS A 193 7.88 -3.14 11.35
CA LYS A 193 6.97 -3.78 12.34
C LYS A 193 5.73 -4.34 11.65
N GLU A 194 5.97 -5.07 10.57
CA GLU A 194 4.94 -5.61 9.70
C GLU A 194 3.95 -6.53 10.43
N GLN A 195 2.71 -6.49 9.97
CA GLN A 195 1.70 -7.50 10.23
C GLN A 195 1.79 -8.55 9.13
N VAL A 196 2.14 -9.78 9.50
CA VAL A 196 2.32 -10.88 8.57
C VAL A 196 0.99 -11.58 8.34
N GLU A 197 0.53 -11.58 7.10
CA GLU A 197 -0.72 -12.22 6.71
C GLU A 197 -0.45 -13.44 5.80
N PRO A 198 -1.12 -14.58 6.03
CA PRO A 198 -0.97 -15.73 5.17
C PRO A 198 -1.62 -15.47 3.82
N LEU A 199 -0.99 -15.96 2.75
CA LEU A 199 -1.63 -16.04 1.44
C LEU A 199 -2.77 -17.05 1.49
N GLN A 200 -3.98 -16.59 1.21
CA GLN A 200 -5.15 -17.46 1.14
C GLN A 200 -5.10 -18.32 -0.13
N ASP A 201 -5.85 -19.41 -0.11
CA ASP A 201 -6.11 -20.19 -1.32
C ASP A 201 -6.69 -19.26 -2.40
N ARG A 202 -6.27 -19.46 -3.65
CA ARG A 202 -6.62 -18.64 -4.83
C ARG A 202 -6.06 -17.20 -4.84
N CYS A 203 -5.32 -16.75 -3.82
CA CYS A 203 -4.54 -15.52 -3.94
C CYS A 203 -3.48 -15.65 -5.03
N VAL A 204 -3.23 -14.55 -5.73
CA VAL A 204 -2.21 -14.42 -6.77
C VAL A 204 -1.35 -13.22 -6.38
N LEU A 205 -0.12 -13.45 -5.90
CA LEU A 205 0.81 -12.34 -5.68
C LEU A 205 1.26 -11.74 -6.99
N TRP A 206 1.62 -12.59 -7.94
CA TRP A 206 2.03 -12.19 -9.26
C TRP A 206 1.65 -13.26 -10.28
N ARG A 207 1.16 -12.81 -11.42
CA ARG A 207 1.02 -13.58 -12.65
C ARG A 207 1.50 -12.68 -13.79
N ARG A 208 2.35 -13.23 -14.65
CA ARG A 208 2.76 -12.55 -15.86
C ARG A 208 1.52 -12.15 -16.70
N PRO A 209 1.35 -10.88 -17.06
CA PRO A 209 0.23 -10.49 -17.89
C PRO A 209 0.35 -11.16 -19.27
N PRO A 210 -0.76 -11.63 -19.87
CA PRO A 210 -0.73 -12.34 -21.15
C PRO A 210 -0.42 -11.42 -22.34
N VAL A 211 -0.64 -10.12 -22.14
CA VAL A 211 -0.39 -9.06 -23.12
C VAL A 211 0.36 -7.93 -22.43
N LYS A 212 1.04 -7.10 -23.22
CA LYS A 212 1.61 -5.85 -22.72
C LYS A 212 0.51 -5.03 -22.04
N PRO A 213 0.70 -4.54 -20.80
CA PRO A 213 -0.29 -3.74 -20.12
C PRO A 213 -0.60 -2.47 -20.93
N GLN A 214 -1.88 -2.24 -21.23
CA GLN A 214 -2.33 -1.08 -22.02
C GLN A 214 -3.07 -0.07 -21.15
N SER A 215 -3.96 -0.58 -20.31
CA SER A 215 -4.81 0.23 -19.45
C SER A 215 -4.94 -0.42 -18.06
N PRO A 216 -3.82 -0.50 -17.31
CA PRO A 216 -3.84 -1.12 -16.01
C PRO A 216 -4.89 -0.50 -15.09
N THR A 217 -5.59 -1.35 -14.34
CA THR A 217 -6.64 -0.92 -13.41
C THR A 217 -6.45 -1.61 -12.06
N LEU A 218 -6.62 -0.86 -10.97
CA LEU A 218 -6.71 -1.41 -9.63
C LEU A 218 -8.18 -1.43 -9.20
N LEU A 219 -8.62 -2.56 -8.67
CA LEU A 219 -9.84 -2.68 -7.88
C LEU A 219 -9.43 -2.90 -6.43
N SER A 220 -9.82 -1.98 -5.55
CA SER A 220 -9.68 -2.10 -4.11
C SER A 220 -11.07 -2.31 -3.52
N MET A 221 -11.31 -3.41 -2.83
CA MET A 221 -12.63 -3.75 -2.30
C MET A 221 -12.54 -4.04 -0.81
N ASP A 222 -13.53 -3.59 -0.06
CA ASP A 222 -13.76 -4.04 1.32
C ASP A 222 -14.84 -5.11 1.31
N VAL A 223 -14.52 -6.29 1.84
CA VAL A 223 -15.43 -7.44 1.98
C VAL A 223 -15.63 -7.75 3.47
N PRO A 224 -16.86 -8.01 3.94
CA PRO A 224 -17.06 -8.40 5.34
C PRO A 224 -16.53 -9.81 5.63
N GLY A 225 -16.09 -10.05 6.87
CA GLY A 225 -15.73 -11.38 7.35
C GLY A 225 -14.24 -11.68 7.30
N ALA A 226 -13.88 -12.86 6.79
CA ALA A 226 -12.52 -13.40 6.81
C ALA A 226 -11.90 -13.48 5.41
N ALA A 227 -10.57 -13.34 5.31
CA ALA A 227 -9.86 -13.27 4.02
C ALA A 227 -10.10 -14.50 3.14
N LYS A 228 -10.16 -15.70 3.73
CA LYS A 228 -10.51 -16.94 3.03
C LYS A 228 -11.88 -16.85 2.35
N HIS A 229 -12.90 -16.41 3.09
CA HIS A 229 -14.25 -16.26 2.56
C HIS A 229 -14.30 -15.23 1.44
N ALA A 230 -13.60 -14.11 1.60
CA ALA A 230 -13.50 -13.11 0.55
C ALA A 230 -12.96 -13.70 -0.76
N MET A 231 -11.92 -14.54 -0.72
CA MET A 231 -11.39 -15.19 -1.93
C MET A 231 -12.32 -16.26 -2.52
N GLU A 232 -13.22 -16.84 -1.74
CA GLU A 232 -14.19 -17.84 -2.22
C GLU A 232 -15.35 -17.21 -2.99
N ILE A 233 -15.78 -16.00 -2.59
CA ILE A 233 -16.96 -15.33 -3.19
C ILE A 233 -16.63 -14.45 -4.40
N LEU A 234 -15.35 -14.21 -4.68
CA LEU A 234 -14.95 -13.42 -5.85
C LEU A 234 -15.17 -14.19 -7.16
N PRO A 235 -15.58 -13.51 -8.24
CA PRO A 235 -15.87 -14.16 -9.51
C PRO A 235 -14.59 -14.70 -10.17
N ASP A 236 -14.70 -15.85 -10.83
CA ASP A 236 -13.58 -16.51 -11.52
C ASP A 236 -12.93 -15.62 -12.58
N SER A 237 -13.72 -14.76 -13.23
CA SER A 237 -13.24 -13.77 -14.19
C SER A 237 -12.18 -12.85 -13.57
N LEU A 238 -12.39 -12.36 -12.35
CA LEU A 238 -11.43 -11.53 -11.64
C LEU A 238 -10.13 -12.30 -11.38
N HIS A 239 -10.22 -13.55 -10.94
CA HIS A 239 -9.04 -14.41 -10.72
C HIS A 239 -8.25 -14.66 -12.01
N GLN A 240 -8.93 -14.77 -13.15
CA GLN A 240 -8.29 -15.02 -14.44
C GLN A 240 -7.63 -13.77 -15.01
N LEU A 241 -8.27 -12.61 -14.84
CA LEU A 241 -7.81 -11.34 -15.40
C LEU A 241 -6.71 -10.65 -14.58
N SER A 242 -6.62 -10.94 -13.28
CA SER A 242 -5.70 -10.24 -12.39
C SER A 242 -4.24 -10.72 -12.53
N THR A 243 -3.30 -9.77 -12.58
CA THR A 243 -1.87 -10.04 -12.35
C THR A 243 -1.56 -10.15 -10.86
N THR A 244 -2.30 -9.41 -10.02
CA THR A 244 -2.24 -9.50 -8.56
C THR A 244 -3.67 -9.57 -8.04
N LEU A 245 -4.00 -10.55 -7.20
CA LEU A 245 -5.27 -10.66 -6.51
C LEU A 245 -5.04 -11.20 -5.10
N VAL A 246 -5.11 -10.33 -4.10
CA VAL A 246 -4.83 -10.68 -2.70
C VAL A 246 -5.96 -10.22 -1.80
N ALA A 247 -6.17 -10.96 -0.71
CA ALA A 247 -7.09 -10.59 0.36
C ALA A 247 -6.41 -10.73 1.72
N PHE A 248 -6.63 -9.76 2.60
CA PHE A 248 -6.08 -9.75 3.96
C PHE A 248 -7.01 -9.00 4.92
N PRO A 249 -7.02 -9.34 6.22
CA PRO A 249 -7.75 -8.58 7.23
C PRO A 249 -7.35 -7.11 7.19
N HIS A 250 -8.34 -6.21 7.22
CA HIS A 250 -8.09 -4.78 7.22
C HIS A 250 -7.46 -4.38 8.56
N PRO A 251 -6.20 -3.88 8.60
CA PRO A 251 -5.48 -3.71 9.87
C PRO A 251 -6.07 -2.62 10.76
N LEU A 252 -6.86 -1.72 10.18
CA LEU A 252 -7.52 -0.62 10.88
C LEU A 252 -9.03 -0.81 11.09
N ARG A 253 -9.64 -1.91 10.61
CA ARG A 253 -11.09 -2.15 10.70
C ARG A 253 -11.37 -3.60 11.06
N GLU A 254 -11.97 -3.79 12.22
CA GLU A 254 -12.41 -5.12 12.64
C GLU A 254 -13.51 -5.68 11.72
N GLY A 255 -13.45 -6.98 11.46
CA GLY A 255 -14.45 -7.70 10.65
C GLY A 255 -14.46 -7.34 9.17
N ARG A 256 -13.46 -6.61 8.67
CA ARG A 256 -13.31 -6.29 7.25
C ARG A 256 -12.06 -6.93 6.65
N VAL A 257 -12.16 -7.26 5.38
CA VAL A 257 -11.08 -7.76 4.54
C VAL A 257 -10.84 -6.75 3.44
N ARG A 258 -9.58 -6.35 3.26
CA ARG A 258 -9.17 -5.62 2.06
C ARG A 258 -8.81 -6.62 0.98
N VAL A 259 -9.44 -6.49 -0.18
CA VAL A 259 -9.08 -7.20 -1.41
C VAL A 259 -8.47 -6.20 -2.38
N LEU A 260 -7.32 -6.55 -2.95
CA LEU A 260 -6.66 -5.77 -4.00
C LEU A 260 -6.56 -6.64 -5.25
N ALA A 261 -7.08 -6.16 -6.36
CA ALA A 261 -6.99 -6.79 -7.67
C ALA A 261 -6.38 -5.83 -8.69
N ILE A 262 -5.31 -6.24 -9.36
CA ILE A 262 -4.63 -5.43 -10.39
C ILE A 262 -4.80 -6.14 -11.73
N LEU A 263 -5.41 -5.44 -12.68
CA LEU A 263 -5.73 -5.93 -14.01
C LEU A 263 -4.82 -5.25 -15.03
N PRO A 264 -4.33 -5.96 -16.07
CA PRO A 264 -3.52 -5.37 -17.13
C PRO A 264 -4.31 -4.57 -18.17
N LEU A 265 -5.63 -4.69 -18.14
CA LEU A 265 -6.58 -4.07 -19.04
C LEU A 265 -7.74 -3.48 -18.23
N LEU A 266 -8.51 -2.58 -18.85
CA LEU A 266 -9.75 -2.07 -18.26
C LEU A 266 -10.73 -3.23 -17.99
N PRO A 267 -11.37 -3.24 -16.81
CA PRO A 267 -12.49 -4.13 -16.54
C PRO A 267 -13.66 -3.79 -17.48
N ASP A 268 -14.34 -4.81 -17.99
CA ASP A 268 -15.57 -4.61 -18.75
C ASP A 268 -16.79 -4.54 -17.82
N ARG A 269 -17.94 -4.13 -18.39
CA ARG A 269 -19.19 -4.05 -17.64
C ARG A 269 -19.63 -5.39 -17.04
N ARG A 270 -19.31 -6.50 -17.70
CA ARG A 270 -19.67 -7.83 -17.22
C ARG A 270 -18.97 -8.13 -15.89
N LEU A 271 -17.68 -7.82 -15.79
CA LEU A 271 -16.95 -7.96 -14.53
C LEU A 271 -17.57 -7.10 -13.43
N PHE A 272 -17.96 -5.85 -13.72
CA PHE A 272 -18.65 -5.02 -12.73
C PHE A 272 -20.01 -5.61 -12.29
N GLN A 273 -20.79 -6.17 -13.21
CA GLN A 273 -22.04 -6.87 -12.86
C GLN A 273 -21.79 -8.08 -11.97
N GLU A 274 -20.74 -8.87 -12.24
CA GLU A 274 -20.34 -9.99 -11.40
C GLU A 274 -19.92 -9.51 -9.99
N LEU A 275 -19.16 -8.42 -9.90
CA LEU A 275 -18.75 -7.82 -8.62
C LEU A 275 -19.90 -7.20 -7.83
N ALA A 276 -20.92 -6.63 -8.49
CA ALA A 276 -22.09 -6.09 -7.82
C ALA A 276 -22.97 -7.18 -7.16
N ASN A 277 -22.83 -8.44 -7.58
CA ASN A 277 -23.45 -9.59 -6.93
C ASN A 277 -22.67 -10.08 -5.70
N VAL A 278 -21.45 -9.60 -5.49
CA VAL A 278 -20.66 -9.90 -4.29
C VAL A 278 -21.08 -8.97 -3.16
N THR A 279 -21.11 -9.47 -1.93
CA THR A 279 -21.38 -8.62 -0.76
C THR A 279 -20.14 -7.77 -0.46
N LEU A 280 -20.16 -6.51 -0.88
CA LEU A 280 -19.08 -5.55 -0.66
C LEU A 280 -19.51 -4.47 0.34
N ASN A 281 -18.59 -4.04 1.21
CA ASN A 281 -18.75 -2.81 1.99
C ASN A 281 -18.37 -1.57 1.17
N GLY A 282 -17.51 -1.73 0.18
CA GLY A 282 -17.19 -0.69 -0.79
C GLY A 282 -16.20 -1.17 -1.87
N ILE A 283 -16.16 -0.45 -2.98
CA ILE A 283 -15.22 -0.68 -4.08
C ILE A 283 -14.64 0.65 -4.58
N GLU A 284 -13.34 0.68 -4.77
CA GLU A 284 -12.61 1.82 -5.33
C GLU A 284 -11.83 1.34 -6.56
N VAL A 285 -12.05 2.00 -7.69
CA VAL A 285 -11.43 1.67 -8.97
C VAL A 285 -10.45 2.76 -9.35
N HIS A 286 -9.19 2.41 -9.62
CA HIS A 286 -8.19 3.34 -10.12
C HIS A 286 -7.73 2.99 -11.50
N CYS A 287 -7.81 3.95 -12.42
CA CYS A 287 -7.35 3.83 -13.79
C CYS A 287 -6.65 5.12 -14.26
N ASP A 288 -6.10 5.08 -15.48
CA ASP A 288 -5.57 6.28 -16.12
C ASP A 288 -6.66 7.32 -16.36
N LYS A 289 -6.28 8.61 -16.31
CA LYS A 289 -7.20 9.73 -16.52
C LYS A 289 -8.04 9.61 -17.80
N SER A 290 -7.44 9.11 -18.88
CA SER A 290 -8.09 8.93 -20.19
C SER A 290 -9.21 7.89 -20.17
N HIS A 291 -9.34 7.10 -19.10
CA HIS A 291 -10.33 6.04 -18.97
C HIS A 291 -11.36 6.28 -17.86
N LEU A 292 -11.26 7.40 -17.11
CA LEU A 292 -12.16 7.71 -16.00
C LEU A 292 -13.63 7.70 -16.42
N ASP A 293 -13.97 8.44 -17.47
CA ASP A 293 -15.36 8.57 -17.92
C ASP A 293 -15.93 7.22 -18.36
N ILE A 294 -15.12 6.38 -19.02
CA ILE A 294 -15.53 5.05 -19.48
C ILE A 294 -15.88 4.17 -18.26
N VAL A 295 -14.96 4.09 -17.30
CA VAL A 295 -15.14 3.26 -16.10
C VAL A 295 -16.29 3.79 -15.23
N GLN A 296 -16.42 5.10 -15.07
CA GLN A 296 -17.52 5.73 -14.35
C GLN A 296 -18.87 5.41 -14.98
N ASN A 297 -18.98 5.51 -16.31
CA ASN A 297 -20.20 5.19 -17.03
C ASN A 297 -20.57 3.71 -16.90
N ASP A 298 -19.59 2.80 -17.03
CA ASP A 298 -19.85 1.38 -16.88
C ASP A 298 -20.24 1.00 -15.45
N MET A 299 -19.63 1.59 -14.43
CA MET A 299 -20.03 1.37 -13.04
C MET A 299 -21.39 1.99 -12.72
N ALA A 300 -21.74 3.15 -13.27
CA ALA A 300 -23.04 3.80 -13.06
C ALA A 300 -24.21 3.01 -13.66
N LEU A 301 -23.95 2.14 -14.64
CA LEU A 301 -24.93 1.24 -15.25
C LEU A 301 -25.10 -0.08 -14.48
N VAL A 302 -24.39 -0.25 -13.35
CA VAL A 302 -24.43 -1.43 -12.51
C VAL A 302 -24.96 -1.05 -11.12
N ASP A 303 -25.86 -1.87 -10.58
CA ASP A 303 -26.49 -1.66 -9.27
C ASP A 303 -25.57 -2.07 -8.10
N PHE A 304 -24.49 -1.31 -7.87
CA PHE A 304 -23.65 -1.51 -6.69
C PHE A 304 -24.37 -1.07 -5.41
N ARG A 305 -24.61 -2.01 -4.49
CA ARG A 305 -25.27 -1.76 -3.19
C ARG A 305 -24.31 -1.31 -2.09
N CYS A 306 -23.22 -0.66 -2.48
CA CYS A 306 -22.17 -0.19 -1.59
C CYS A 306 -21.60 1.14 -2.07
N LEU A 307 -20.75 1.77 -1.24
CA LEU A 307 -19.93 2.88 -1.70
C LEU A 307 -19.08 2.42 -2.88
N HIS A 308 -19.14 3.14 -3.99
CA HIS A 308 -18.30 2.89 -5.15
C HIS A 308 -17.71 4.21 -5.66
N VAL A 309 -16.41 4.21 -5.95
CA VAL A 309 -15.68 5.40 -6.38
C VAL A 309 -14.72 5.03 -7.50
N VAL A 310 -14.63 5.90 -8.51
CA VAL A 310 -13.61 5.80 -9.57
C VAL A 310 -12.66 6.97 -9.44
N GLN A 311 -11.36 6.69 -9.46
CA GLN A 311 -10.31 7.68 -9.29
C GLN A 311 -9.18 7.51 -10.29
N GLU A 312 -8.43 8.59 -10.48
CA GLU A 312 -7.22 8.60 -11.30
C GLU A 312 -6.05 7.94 -10.54
N VAL A 313 -5.20 7.21 -11.26
CA VAL A 313 -3.86 6.86 -10.79
C VAL A 313 -2.98 8.12 -10.81
N LYS A 314 -2.82 8.76 -9.65
CA LYS A 314 -2.02 9.99 -9.52
C LYS A 314 -0.56 9.76 -9.13
N CYS A 315 -0.29 8.66 -8.43
CA CYS A 315 1.02 8.39 -7.86
C CYS A 315 1.44 6.93 -8.06
N GLY A 316 2.57 6.74 -8.74
CA GLY A 316 3.09 5.40 -9.04
C GLY A 316 2.57 4.80 -10.34
N TYR A 317 2.69 3.48 -10.46
CA TYR A 317 2.22 2.69 -11.59
C TYR A 317 1.66 1.35 -11.09
N LEU A 318 0.57 0.90 -11.71
CA LEU A 318 -0.11 -0.32 -11.30
C LEU A 318 0.61 -1.57 -11.81
N ILE A 319 1.08 -1.53 -13.06
CA ILE A 319 1.85 -2.60 -13.69
C ILE A 319 2.97 -1.96 -14.51
N HIS A 320 4.19 -2.46 -14.36
CA HIS A 320 5.33 -2.05 -15.16
C HIS A 320 5.12 -2.40 -16.64
N ASP A 321 5.53 -1.51 -17.54
CA ASP A 321 5.33 -1.62 -18.99
C ASP A 321 6.04 -2.79 -19.70
N LYS A 322 6.94 -3.48 -18.98
CA LYS A 322 7.70 -4.66 -19.43
C LYS A 322 7.34 -5.91 -18.60
N ALA A 323 6.29 -5.85 -17.79
CA ALA A 323 5.87 -6.95 -16.93
C ALA A 323 5.61 -8.27 -17.70
N GLU A 324 5.18 -8.18 -18.96
CA GLU A 324 4.98 -9.32 -19.86
C GLU A 324 6.28 -10.04 -20.22
N THR A 325 7.44 -9.41 -20.00
CA THR A 325 8.77 -9.97 -20.30
C THR A 325 9.39 -10.70 -19.10
N VAL A 326 8.74 -10.69 -17.93
CA VAL A 326 9.22 -11.40 -16.74
C VAL A 326 9.17 -12.90 -16.97
N ASP A 327 10.31 -13.58 -16.77
CA ASP A 327 10.38 -15.04 -16.84
C ASP A 327 9.95 -15.65 -15.50
N GLU A 328 9.06 -16.64 -15.52
CA GLU A 328 8.67 -17.38 -14.33
C GLU A 328 9.49 -18.68 -14.22
N ILE A 329 10.19 -18.88 -13.10
CA ILE A 329 10.85 -20.16 -12.84
C ILE A 329 9.85 -21.14 -12.25
N ASN A 330 9.56 -22.21 -13.00
CA ASN A 330 8.86 -23.40 -12.53
C ASN A 330 9.78 -24.25 -11.64
N ASP A 331 10.13 -23.79 -10.44
CA ASP A 331 10.99 -24.58 -9.55
C ASP A 331 10.15 -25.63 -8.81
N GLN A 332 9.85 -26.75 -9.48
CA GLN A 332 9.32 -27.95 -8.82
C GLN A 332 10.40 -28.71 -8.04
N SER A 333 11.68 -28.35 -8.18
CA SER A 333 12.81 -29.17 -7.70
C SER A 333 13.19 -28.98 -6.22
N GLY A 334 12.57 -28.01 -5.52
CA GLY A 334 12.84 -27.69 -4.12
C GLY A 334 11.94 -28.36 -3.08
N LEU A 335 11.06 -29.31 -3.45
CA LEU A 335 10.27 -30.12 -2.51
C LEU A 335 11.16 -31.22 -1.89
N LYS A 336 12.16 -30.83 -1.09
CA LYS A 336 12.64 -31.67 -0.01
C LYS A 336 12.09 -31.11 1.28
N SER A 337 11.06 -31.79 1.77
CA SER A 337 10.44 -31.66 3.08
C SER A 337 11.49 -31.53 4.19
N GLY A 338 11.61 -30.34 4.77
CA GLY A 338 12.12 -30.19 6.12
C GLY A 338 10.93 -30.20 7.06
N THR A 339 10.62 -31.38 7.58
CA THR A 339 9.86 -31.56 8.84
C THR A 339 10.62 -30.98 10.01
#